data_AF-A0A0P0Z9T5-F1
#
_entry.id   AF-A0A0P0Z9T5-F1
#
_cell.length_a   1.000
_cell.length_b   1.000
_cell.length_c   1.000
_cell.angle_alpha   90.00
_cell.angle_beta   90.00
_cell.angle_gamma   90.00
#
_symmetry.space_group_name_H-M   'P 1'
#
loop_
_entity.id
_entity.type
_entity.pdbx_description
1 polymer ?
#
loop_
_entity_poly.entity_id
_entity_poly.type
_entity_poly.pdbx_seq_one_letter_code
_entity_poly.pdbx_strand_id
1 'polypeptide(L)' 'MDDEERQELSDRIDGLRLIIASLIEALPNSTEILWRLQQTEAMARRHNLPAGVLKELVDLRETLDEL' A
#
# COMPACT_ATOMS: atom_id res chain seq x y z
N MET A 1 -7.57 -13.56 -19.14
CA MET A 1 -6.35 -13.00 -18.54
C MET A 1 -5.40 -14.16 -18.44
N ASP A 2 -4.40 -14.14 -19.32
CA ASP A 2 -3.30 -15.09 -19.26
C ASP A 2 -2.43 -14.80 -18.02
N ASP A 3 -1.54 -15.72 -17.68
CA ASP A 3 -0.71 -15.57 -16.48
C ASP A 3 0.39 -14.51 -16.68
N GLU A 4 0.75 -14.18 -17.93
CA GLU A 4 1.71 -13.11 -18.24
C GLU A 4 1.13 -11.72 -17.98
N GLU A 5 -0.11 -11.47 -18.42
CA GLU A 5 -0.87 -10.25 -18.20
C GLU A 5 -1.14 -10.03 -16.70
N ARG A 6 -1.40 -11.11 -15.94
CA ARG A 6 -1.49 -11.04 -14.47
C ARG A 6 -0.17 -10.64 -13.83
N GLN A 7 0.94 -11.21 -14.29
CA GLN A 7 2.26 -10.90 -13.74
C GLN A 7 2.64 -9.44 -14.05
N GLU A 8 2.43 -8.99 -15.29
CA GLU A 8 2.71 -7.61 -15.68
C GLU A 8 1.87 -6.61 -14.86
N LEU A 9 0.60 -6.92 -14.63
CA LEU A 9 -0.25 -6.09 -13.76
C LEU A 9 0.25 -6.09 -12.31
N SER A 10 0.72 -7.23 -11.79
CA SER A 10 1.31 -7.30 -10.45
C SER A 10 2.56 -6.43 -10.35
N ASP A 11 3.49 -6.56 -11.28
CA ASP A 11 4.74 -5.78 -11.30
C ASP A 11 4.46 -4.27 -11.39
N ARG A 12 3.44 -3.88 -12.16
CA ARG A 12 3.01 -2.49 -12.26
C ARG A 12 2.42 -1.97 -10.95
N ILE A 13 1.64 -2.77 -10.24
CA ILE A 13 1.10 -2.38 -8.94
C ILE A 13 2.24 -2.22 -7.93
N ASP A 14 3.19 -3.16 -7.90
CA ASP A 14 4.36 -3.10 -7.01
C ASP A 14 5.19 -1.83 -7.29
N GLY A 15 5.43 -1.52 -8.57
CA GLY A 15 6.11 -0.29 -8.97
C GLY A 15 5.37 0.99 -8.55
N LEU A 16 4.03 1.01 -8.65
CA LEU A 16 3.22 2.13 -8.17
C LEU A 16 3.29 2.28 -6.66
N ARG A 17 3.30 1.19 -5.89
CA ARG A 17 3.45 1.24 -4.43
C ARG A 17 4.79 1.86 -4.03
N LEU A 18 5.88 1.45 -4.68
CA LEU A 18 7.21 2.04 -4.44
C LEU A 18 7.25 3.54 -4.74
N ILE A 19 6.65 3.97 -5.86
CA ILE A 19 6.56 5.40 -6.21
C ILE A 19 5.79 6.17 -5.14
N ILE A 20 4.64 5.67 -4.72
CA ILE A 20 3.81 6.32 -3.69
C ILE A 20 4.57 6.38 -2.36
N ALA A 21 5.22 5.30 -1.95
CA ALA A 21 5.99 5.23 -0.72
C ALA A 21 7.13 6.26 -0.72
N SER A 22 7.91 6.32 -1.80
CA SER A 22 9.00 7.29 -1.98
C SER A 22 8.50 8.75 -1.93
N LEU A 23 7.33 9.02 -2.52
CA LEU A 23 6.71 10.34 -2.48
C LEU A 23 6.27 10.72 -1.07
N ILE A 24 5.68 9.79 -0.32
CA ILE A 24 5.25 10.01 1.06
C ILE A 24 6.45 10.24 1.98
N GLU A 25 7.52 9.47 1.82
CA GLU A 25 8.74 9.60 2.63
C GLU A 25 9.36 11.00 2.52
N ALA A 26 9.35 11.56 1.30
CA ALA A 26 9.84 12.91 1.03
C ALA A 26 8.98 14.04 1.63
N LEU A 27 7.78 13.74 2.14
CA LEU A 27 6.91 14.74 2.76
C LEU A 27 7.33 15.03 4.21
N PRO A 28 7.22 16.29 4.67
CA PRO A 28 7.60 16.66 6.04
C PRO A 28 6.71 16.03 7.13
N ASN A 29 5.56 15.48 6.76
CA ASN A 29 4.60 14.82 7.64
C ASN A 29 4.48 13.31 7.38
N SER A 30 5.52 12.68 6.80
CA SER A 30 5.57 11.24 6.49
C SER A 30 5.18 10.36 7.69
N THR A 31 5.67 10.67 8.89
CA THR A 31 5.31 9.95 10.13
C THR A 31 3.82 10.04 10.46
N GLU A 32 3.18 11.19 10.25
CA GLU A 32 1.74 11.35 10.47
C GLU A 32 0.95 10.54 9.43
N ILE A 33 1.40 10.54 8.18
CA ILE A 33 0.78 9.77 7.10
C ILE A 33 0.86 8.27 7.40
N LEU A 34 2.01 7.77 7.84
CA LEU A 34 2.19 6.37 8.23
C LEU A 34 1.23 5.98 9.37
N TRP A 35 1.12 6.83 10.40
CA TRP A 35 0.19 6.61 11.49
C TRP A 35 -1.27 6.58 11.01
N ARG A 36 -1.68 7.49 10.12
CA ARG A 36 -3.03 7.50 9.52
C ARG A 36 -3.30 6.29 8.64
N LEU A 37 -2.28 5.77 7.96
CA LEU A 37 -2.37 4.55 7.17
C LEU A 37 -2.67 3.34 8.08
N GLN A 38 -1.97 3.22 9.20
CA GLN A 38 -2.25 2.17 10.22
C GLN A 38 -3.67 2.26 10.78
N GLN A 39 -4.16 3.48 11.06
CA GLN A 39 -5.56 3.66 11.50
C GLN A 39 -6.56 3.23 10.43
N THR A 40 -6.27 3.54 9.17
CA THR A 40 -7.11 3.17 8.02
C THR A 40 -7.15 1.65 7.84
N GLU A 41 -6.01 0.97 8.00
CA GLU A 41 -5.94 -0.50 7.99
C GLU A 41 -6.81 -1.11 9.10
N ALA A 42 -6.68 -0.60 10.33
CA ALA A 42 -7.48 -1.05 11.47
C ALA A 42 -8.98 -0.84 11.23
N MET A 43 -9.37 0.30 10.65
CA MET A 43 -10.77 0.56 10.25
C MET A 43 -11.24 -0.40 9.17
N ALA A 44 -10.45 -0.61 8.12
CA ALA A 44 -10.76 -1.52 7.03
C ALA A 44 -11.03 -2.95 7.53
N ARG A 45 -10.21 -3.42 8.49
CA ARG A 45 -10.41 -4.72 9.16
C ARG A 45 -11.73 -4.77 9.93
N ARG A 46 -12.07 -3.71 10.69
CA ARG A 46 -13.33 -3.62 11.45
C ARG A 46 -14.57 -3.59 10.56
N HIS A 47 -14.48 -3.00 9.38
CA HIS A 47 -15.57 -2.90 8.43
C HIS A 47 -15.67 -4.09 7.46
N ASN A 48 -14.84 -5.13 7.63
CA ASN A 48 -14.79 -6.31 6.76
C ASN A 48 -14.63 -5.92 5.28
N LEU A 49 -13.75 -4.95 4.99
CA LEU A 49 -13.45 -4.59 3.60
C LEU A 49 -12.86 -5.79 2.84
N PRO A 50 -12.97 -5.81 1.50
CA PRO A 50 -12.44 -6.90 0.69
C PRO A 50 -10.96 -7.15 0.97
N ALA A 51 -10.57 -8.43 0.97
CA ALA A 51 -9.18 -8.84 1.28
C ALA A 51 -8.14 -8.15 0.38
N GLY A 52 -8.48 -7.84 -0.88
CA GLY A 52 -7.62 -7.06 -1.77
C GLY A 52 -7.32 -5.66 -1.23
N VAL A 53 -8.32 -4.96 -0.66
CA VAL A 53 -8.12 -3.62 -0.08
C VAL A 53 -7.22 -3.69 1.16
N LEU A 54 -7.44 -4.71 2.01
CA LEU A 54 -6.58 -4.93 3.18
C LEU A 54 -5.14 -5.22 2.78
N LYS A 55 -4.95 -6.04 1.74
CA LYS A 55 -3.64 -6.35 1.19
C LYS A 55 -2.93 -5.10 0.68
N GLU A 56 -3.59 -4.28 -0.14
CA GLU A 56 -2.98 -3.04 -0.65
C GLU A 56 -2.57 -2.06 0.46
N LEU A 57 -3.35 -1.96 1.53
CA LEU A 57 -3.01 -1.12 2.69
C LEU A 57 -1.79 -1.65 3.46
N VAL A 58 -1.71 -2.97 3.63
CA VAL A 58 -0.57 -3.64 4.29
C VAL A 58 0.68 -3.51 3.42
N ASP A 59 0.60 -3.87 2.14
CA ASP A 59 1.73 -3.85 1.21
C ASP A 59 2.32 -2.43 1.09
N LEU A 60 1.47 -1.39 1.02
CA LEU A 60 1.93 0.00 1.02
C LEU A 60 2.61 0.40 2.34
N ARG A 61 2.06 -0.02 3.48
CA ARG A 61 2.65 0.26 4.80
C ARG A 61 4.02 -0.42 4.93
N GLU A 62 4.13 -1.67 4.54
CA GLU A 62 5.38 -2.43 4.57
C GLU A 62 6.43 -1.80 3.66
N THR A 63 6.03 -1.38 2.45
CA THR A 63 6.93 -0.64 1.55
C THR A 63 7.44 0.65 2.19
N LEU A 64 6.59 1.38 2.91
CA LEU A 64 6.99 2.60 3.64
C LEU A 64 7.88 2.33 4.85
N ASP A 65 7.69 1.21 5.54
CA ASP A 65 8.49 0.82 6.70
C ASP A 65 9.91 0.35 6.30
N GLU A 66 10.10 -0.05 5.03
CA GLU A 66 11.37 -0.55 4.47
C GLU A 66 12.28 0.52 3.83
N LEU A 67 11.75 1.71 3.54
CA LEU A 67 12.51 2.86 3.03
C LEU A 67 13.29 3.58 4.15
#